data_AF-A0A2S7IR33-F1
#
_entry.id   AF-A0A2S7IR33-F1
#
_cell.length_a   1.000
_cell.length_b   1.000
_cell.length_c   1.000
_cell.angle_alpha   90.00
_cell.angle_beta   90.00
_cell.angle_gamma   90.00
#
_symmetry.space_group_name_H-M   'P 1'
#
loop_
_entity.id
_entity.type
_entity.pdbx_description
1 polymer ?
#
loop_
_entity_poly.entity_id
_entity_poly.type
_entity_poly.pdbx_seq_one_letter_code
_entity_poly.pdbx_strand_id
1 'polypeptide(L)'
;MITEGCRFEISPFVDALLDWSAPVAGQTGITVCPNLTLPYFLKTEIDPELGSSVTGAAEIAIKAKLHEDQFPGWKDLFFTNWIGAGKRFLTWQADHKLIERNQPEFLYFLLNMQPKPSELRVRCHIQYMNGTTEIRTIQTARDLLQNCVYCIPTGFEALGLPSIETATGKEINAYTVWLNNERDDRISEYRTYLVNQDYTRNVRFLIFQNTLGGFDTLRCWGQASTSLTVTANLAQKTLEAGYLPSFQKT
;
A
#
# COMPACT_ATOMS: atom_id res chain seq x y z
N MET A 1 -8.55 48.65 6.03
CA MET A 1 -9.83 48.00 5.70
C MET A 1 -9.46 46.73 4.95
N ILE A 2 -9.54 45.57 5.60
CA ILE A 2 -9.15 44.29 4.99
C ILE A 2 -10.33 43.88 4.13
N THR A 3 -10.20 43.96 2.81
CA THR A 3 -11.23 43.48 1.89
C THR A 3 -11.36 41.98 2.12
N GLU A 4 -12.57 41.50 2.45
CA GLU A 4 -12.87 40.07 2.51
C GLU A 4 -12.59 39.48 1.12
N GLY A 5 -11.50 38.70 1.01
CA GLY A 5 -11.18 38.00 -0.22
C GLY A 5 -12.23 36.94 -0.51
N CYS A 6 -12.63 36.80 -1.77
CA CYS A 6 -13.44 35.66 -2.21
C CYS A 6 -12.58 34.38 -2.13
N ARG A 7 -13.07 33.35 -1.44
CA ARG A 7 -12.43 32.02 -1.39
C ARG A 7 -13.12 31.11 -2.39
N PHE A 8 -12.35 30.57 -3.33
CA PHE A 8 -12.83 29.57 -4.28
C PHE A 8 -12.32 28.19 -3.88
N GLU A 9 -13.22 27.22 -3.75
CA GLU A 9 -12.85 25.83 -3.54
C GLU A 9 -12.69 25.13 -4.90
N ILE A 10 -11.43 24.90 -5.29
CA ILE A 10 -11.09 24.25 -6.57
C ILE A 10 -10.94 22.73 -6.45
N SER A 11 -10.86 22.21 -5.22
CA SER A 11 -10.57 20.81 -4.93
C SER A 11 -11.48 19.82 -5.66
N PRO A 12 -12.83 20.00 -5.73
CA PRO A 12 -13.70 19.05 -6.42
C PRO A 12 -13.41 18.93 -7.93
N PHE A 13 -13.01 20.03 -8.58
CA PHE A 13 -12.71 20.05 -10.01
C PHE A 13 -11.38 19.38 -10.31
N VAL A 14 -10.37 19.64 -9.48
CA VAL A 14 -9.04 18.99 -9.61
C VAL A 14 -9.15 17.51 -9.26
N ASP A 15 -9.90 17.16 -8.21
CA ASP A 15 -10.11 15.79 -7.75
C ASP A 15 -10.77 14.93 -8.83
N ALA A 16 -11.71 15.49 -9.61
CA ALA A 16 -12.38 14.77 -10.70
C ALA A 16 -11.44 14.38 -11.87
N LEU A 17 -10.28 15.03 -12.00
CA LEU A 17 -9.28 14.74 -13.04
C LEU A 17 -8.22 13.73 -12.58
N LEU A 18 -8.23 13.40 -11.29
CA LEU A 18 -7.27 12.50 -10.66
C LEU A 18 -7.93 11.15 -10.36
N ASP A 19 -7.16 10.07 -10.50
CA ASP A 19 -7.68 8.71 -10.31
C ASP A 19 -6.72 7.78 -9.55
N TRP A 20 -7.30 6.81 -8.85
CA TRP A 20 -6.59 5.79 -8.10
C TRP A 20 -6.27 4.60 -9.01
N SER A 21 -5.02 4.14 -8.97
CA SER A 21 -4.63 2.91 -9.65
C SER A 21 -4.31 1.84 -8.61
N ALA A 22 -5.25 0.89 -8.44
CA ALA A 22 -5.04 -0.26 -7.57
C ALA A 22 -3.91 -1.16 -8.11
N PRO A 23 -3.09 -1.75 -7.24
CA PRO A 23 -2.04 -2.66 -7.68
C PRO A 23 -2.65 -3.94 -8.26
N VAL A 24 -1.99 -4.51 -9.25
CA VAL A 24 -2.44 -5.77 -9.89
C VAL A 24 -2.03 -6.96 -9.03
N ALA A 25 -2.89 -7.97 -8.93
CA ALA A 25 -2.56 -9.21 -8.24
C ALA A 25 -1.32 -9.87 -8.87
N GLY A 26 -0.32 -10.19 -8.05
CA GLY A 26 0.95 -10.77 -8.52
C GLY A 26 1.84 -9.79 -9.30
N GLN A 27 1.61 -8.47 -9.19
CA GLN A 27 2.47 -7.48 -9.81
C GLN A 27 3.94 -7.68 -9.40
N THR A 28 4.80 -7.76 -10.41
CA THR A 28 6.25 -7.71 -10.27
C THR A 28 6.77 -6.49 -11.00
N GLY A 29 7.83 -5.89 -10.49
CA GLY A 29 8.37 -4.66 -11.08
C GLY A 29 7.62 -3.38 -10.69
N ILE A 30 8.33 -2.27 -10.84
CA ILE A 30 7.84 -0.93 -10.52
C ILE A 30 6.89 -0.46 -11.62
N THR A 31 5.73 0.07 -11.24
CA THR A 31 4.76 0.67 -12.17
C THR A 31 4.53 2.14 -11.83
N VAL A 32 4.24 2.95 -12.85
CA VAL A 32 3.87 4.36 -12.67
C VAL A 32 2.35 4.47 -12.44
N CYS A 33 1.95 5.37 -11.54
CA CYS A 33 0.56 5.74 -11.29
C CYS A 33 0.31 7.14 -11.87
N PRO A 34 0.15 7.28 -13.21
CA PRO A 34 0.23 8.58 -13.89
C PRO A 34 -0.91 9.52 -13.52
N ASN A 35 -2.10 8.98 -13.25
CA ASN A 35 -3.30 9.77 -12.94
C ASN A 35 -3.43 10.10 -11.44
N LEU A 36 -2.46 9.68 -10.62
CA LEU A 36 -2.45 9.99 -9.19
C LEU A 36 -2.02 11.44 -8.93
N THR A 37 -1.36 12.06 -9.89
CA THR A 37 -0.79 13.40 -9.80
C THR A 37 -1.12 14.20 -11.05
N LEU A 38 -1.41 15.48 -10.89
CA LEU A 38 -1.76 16.37 -12.00
C LEU A 38 -1.11 17.74 -11.81
N PRO A 39 -0.34 18.25 -12.79
CA PRO A 39 0.08 19.64 -12.79
C PRO A 39 -1.09 20.57 -13.13
N TYR A 40 -1.22 21.68 -12.40
CA TYR A 40 -2.19 22.74 -12.69
C TYR A 40 -1.55 24.12 -12.47
N PHE A 41 -2.19 25.17 -12.98
CA PHE A 41 -1.84 26.56 -12.69
C PHE A 41 -3.12 27.34 -12.45
N LEU A 42 -3.04 28.38 -11.61
CA LEU A 42 -4.17 29.25 -11.32
C LEU A 42 -4.03 30.53 -12.14
N LYS A 43 -5.08 30.87 -12.89
CA LYS A 43 -5.20 32.16 -13.57
C LYS A 43 -6.30 32.96 -12.89
N THR A 44 -5.97 34.16 -12.44
CA THR A 44 -6.94 35.12 -11.88
C THR A 44 -7.07 36.29 -12.84
N GLU A 45 -8.30 36.71 -13.08
CA GLU A 45 -8.64 37.80 -13.99
C GLU A 45 -9.68 38.70 -13.32
N ILE A 46 -9.41 40.00 -13.27
CA ILE A 46 -10.39 41.04 -12.92
C ILE A 46 -10.98 41.51 -14.24
N ASP A 47 -12.30 41.75 -14.26
CA ASP A 47 -13.14 42.14 -15.41
C ASP A 47 -12.37 42.69 -16.63
N PRO A 48 -12.63 42.24 -17.89
CA PRO A 48 -11.78 42.54 -19.05
C PRO A 48 -11.55 44.03 -19.31
N GLU A 49 -12.45 44.90 -18.84
CA GLU A 49 -12.36 46.35 -18.95
C GLU A 49 -11.37 46.99 -17.96
N LEU A 50 -11.05 46.29 -16.86
CA LEU A 50 -10.09 46.70 -15.81
C LEU A 50 -8.70 46.06 -15.98
N GLY A 51 -8.58 45.04 -16.83
CA GLY A 51 -7.34 44.72 -17.56
C GLY A 51 -6.20 44.03 -16.81
N SER A 52 -6.43 43.43 -15.64
CA SER A 52 -5.37 42.70 -14.92
C SER A 52 -5.61 41.20 -14.87
N SER A 53 -4.76 40.43 -15.56
CA SER A 53 -4.68 38.97 -15.45
C SER A 53 -3.35 38.55 -14.85
N VAL A 54 -3.38 37.64 -13.87
CA VAL A 54 -2.18 37.06 -13.26
C VAL A 54 -2.27 35.54 -13.36
N THR A 55 -1.22 34.90 -13.90
CA THR A 55 -1.08 33.45 -13.91
C THR A 55 0.00 33.05 -12.91
N GLY A 56 -0.36 32.18 -11.98
CA GLY A 56 0.56 31.61 -10.98
C GLY A 56 1.54 30.61 -11.57
N ALA A 57 2.46 30.13 -10.72
CA ALA A 57 3.37 29.05 -11.08
C ALA A 57 2.60 27.72 -11.26
N ALA A 58 3.24 26.75 -11.93
CA ALA A 58 2.72 25.40 -12.00
C ALA A 58 2.84 24.73 -10.63
N GLU A 59 1.72 24.22 -10.14
CA GLU A 59 1.58 23.44 -8.91
C GLU A 59 1.23 21.99 -9.26
N ILE A 60 1.44 21.07 -8.32
CA ILE A 60 1.12 19.65 -8.49
C ILE A 60 0.04 19.27 -7.49
N ALA A 61 -1.09 18.81 -7.99
CA ALA A 61 -2.09 18.15 -7.18
C ALA A 61 -1.77 16.65 -7.11
N ILE A 62 -2.06 16.05 -5.96
CA ILE A 62 -2.02 14.60 -5.76
C ILE A 62 -3.39 14.13 -5.29
N LYS A 63 -3.89 13.02 -5.83
CA LYS A 63 -5.06 12.36 -5.29
C LYS A 63 -4.66 11.84 -3.91
N ALA A 64 -5.21 12.46 -2.88
CA ALA A 64 -5.01 12.11 -1.48
C ALA A 64 -6.26 12.57 -0.71
N LYS A 65 -6.59 11.89 0.38
CA LYS A 65 -7.73 12.25 1.23
C LYS A 65 -7.25 12.73 2.59
N LEU A 66 -6.32 13.68 2.56
CA LEU A 66 -5.79 14.34 3.76
C LEU A 66 -6.68 15.54 4.09
N HIS A 67 -7.17 15.60 5.32
CA HIS A 67 -7.95 16.73 5.79
C HIS A 67 -7.02 17.74 6.48
N GLU A 68 -7.15 19.03 6.20
CA GLU A 68 -6.30 20.07 6.81
C GLU A 68 -6.37 20.02 8.35
N ASP A 69 -7.55 19.77 8.91
CA ASP A 69 -7.76 19.66 10.36
C ASP A 69 -7.03 18.47 11.00
N GLN A 70 -6.64 17.45 10.23
CA GLN A 70 -5.84 16.34 10.73
C GLN A 70 -4.36 16.73 10.86
N PHE A 71 -3.94 17.80 10.17
CA PHE A 71 -2.55 18.23 10.06
C PHE A 71 -2.38 19.76 10.27
N PRO A 72 -2.94 20.36 11.34
CA PRO A 72 -2.97 21.81 11.52
C PRO A 72 -1.59 22.43 11.69
N GLY A 73 -0.62 21.66 12.19
CA GLY A 73 0.78 22.06 12.30
C GLY A 73 1.63 21.86 11.04
N TRP A 74 1.11 21.13 10.05
CA TRP A 74 1.89 20.72 8.87
C TRP A 74 1.43 21.36 7.57
N LYS A 75 0.26 22.02 7.50
CA LYS A 75 -0.26 22.80 6.35
C LYS A 75 0.59 22.71 5.06
N ASP A 76 1.44 23.70 4.81
CA ASP A 76 2.28 23.81 3.62
C ASP A 76 3.58 22.98 3.72
N LEU A 77 3.90 22.48 4.92
CA LEU A 77 5.10 21.73 5.25
C LEU A 77 4.94 20.21 5.07
N PHE A 78 3.73 19.71 4.88
CA PHE A 78 3.46 18.28 4.82
C PHE A 78 4.17 17.64 3.63
N PHE A 79 3.93 18.15 2.42
CA PHE A 79 4.55 17.59 1.22
C PHE A 79 6.04 17.95 1.08
N THR A 80 6.46 19.09 1.62
CA THR A 80 7.83 19.59 1.51
C THR A 80 8.75 18.97 2.56
N ASN A 81 8.37 19.01 3.85
CA ASN A 81 9.20 18.51 4.93
C ASN A 81 8.91 17.05 5.26
N TRP A 82 7.64 16.69 5.49
CA TRP A 82 7.31 15.33 5.95
C TRP A 82 7.52 14.29 4.85
N ILE A 83 6.92 14.50 3.67
CA ILE A 83 7.11 13.62 2.51
C ILE A 83 8.47 13.88 1.84
N GLY A 84 8.70 15.11 1.37
CA GLY A 84 9.86 15.46 0.55
C GLY A 84 11.19 15.28 1.26
N ALA A 85 11.47 16.10 2.28
CA ALA A 85 12.73 16.02 3.04
C ALA A 85 12.85 14.70 3.82
N GLY A 86 11.73 14.20 4.34
CA GLY A 86 11.65 12.90 5.01
C GLY A 86 11.84 11.69 4.08
N LYS A 87 11.78 11.88 2.76
CA LYS A 87 11.93 10.82 1.74
C LYS A 87 10.97 9.64 1.98
N ARG A 88 9.76 9.94 2.43
CA ARG A 88 8.81 8.94 2.93
C ARG A 88 8.07 8.24 1.80
N PHE A 89 7.71 6.99 2.04
CA PHE A 89 6.71 6.30 1.25
C PHE A 89 5.30 6.80 1.63
N LEU A 90 4.37 6.71 0.68
CA LEU A 90 2.96 7.06 0.87
C LEU A 90 2.22 5.92 1.60
N THR A 91 2.67 5.61 2.82
CA THR A 91 2.11 4.56 3.69
C THR A 91 2.02 5.03 5.14
N TRP A 92 1.01 4.54 5.85
CA TRP A 92 0.89 4.71 7.31
C TRP A 92 1.38 3.49 8.10
N GLN A 93 1.79 2.43 7.41
CA GLN A 93 2.23 1.20 8.05
C GLN A 93 3.49 1.48 8.89
N ALA A 94 3.56 0.88 10.07
CA ALA A 94 4.77 0.93 10.89
C ALA A 94 5.93 0.21 10.19
N ASP A 95 7.16 0.59 10.51
CA ASP A 95 8.35 -0.16 10.12
C ASP A 95 8.44 -1.49 10.90
N HIS A 96 9.29 -2.43 10.47
CA HIS A 96 9.43 -3.77 11.05
C HIS A 96 8.11 -4.56 11.04
N LYS A 97 7.39 -4.51 9.92
CA LYS A 97 6.11 -5.20 9.75
C LYS A 97 6.30 -6.71 9.61
N LEU A 98 5.57 -7.50 10.39
CA LEU A 98 5.51 -8.95 10.20
C LEU A 98 4.64 -9.30 9.00
N ILE A 99 5.17 -10.10 8.07
CA ILE A 99 4.48 -10.50 6.84
C ILE A 99 4.53 -12.01 6.61
N GLU A 100 3.57 -12.54 5.86
CA GLU A 100 3.68 -13.88 5.28
C GLU A 100 4.49 -13.86 3.97
N ARG A 101 5.06 -15.01 3.61
CA ARG A 101 5.80 -15.18 2.33
C ARG A 101 4.93 -14.88 1.10
N ASN A 102 3.64 -15.21 1.17
CA ASN A 102 2.67 -14.95 0.09
C ASN A 102 1.88 -13.64 0.26
N GLN A 103 2.27 -12.79 1.22
CA GLN A 103 1.59 -11.52 1.46
C GLN A 103 1.95 -10.50 0.37
N PRO A 104 0.98 -9.96 -0.39
CA PRO A 104 1.25 -8.88 -1.32
C PRO A 104 1.54 -7.61 -0.52
N GLU A 105 2.67 -6.96 -0.79
CA GLU A 105 3.02 -5.67 -0.18
C GLU A 105 3.42 -4.69 -1.26
N PHE A 106 3.02 -3.43 -1.08
CA PHE A 106 3.26 -2.35 -2.02
C PHE A 106 3.74 -1.12 -1.25
N LEU A 107 4.73 -0.44 -1.81
CA LEU A 107 5.14 0.88 -1.36
C LEU A 107 4.95 1.87 -2.50
N TYR A 108 4.45 3.05 -2.15
CA TYR A 108 4.19 4.11 -3.12
C TYR A 108 5.16 5.26 -2.87
N PHE A 109 5.81 5.76 -3.91
CA PHE A 109 6.82 6.81 -3.78
C PHE A 109 6.54 7.96 -4.74
N LEU A 110 6.42 9.18 -4.20
CA LEU A 110 6.25 10.40 -4.98
C LEU A 110 7.61 10.94 -5.42
N LEU A 111 7.83 11.01 -6.74
CA LEU A 111 9.07 11.52 -7.31
C LEU A 111 9.04 13.04 -7.47
N ASN A 112 9.07 13.79 -6.37
CA ASN A 112 9.01 15.26 -6.35
C ASN A 112 10.38 15.96 -6.14
N MET A 113 11.49 15.24 -6.32
CA MET A 113 12.84 15.77 -6.08
C MET A 113 13.47 16.41 -7.31
N GLN A 114 14.43 17.31 -7.04
CA GLN A 114 15.27 17.97 -8.05
C GLN A 114 16.75 17.85 -7.65
N PRO A 115 17.65 17.42 -8.54
CA PRO A 115 17.36 16.95 -9.91
C PRO A 115 16.58 15.63 -9.93
N LYS A 116 15.81 15.41 -11.00
CA LYS A 116 15.13 14.13 -11.27
C LYS A 116 16.17 13.02 -11.43
N PRO A 117 16.07 11.88 -10.71
CA PRO A 117 16.91 10.73 -10.99
C PRO A 117 16.58 10.14 -12.37
N SER A 118 17.57 9.48 -12.99
CA SER A 118 17.37 8.77 -14.26
C SER A 118 16.90 7.33 -14.07
N GLU A 119 17.26 6.74 -12.93
CA GLU A 119 16.86 5.38 -12.55
C GLU A 119 16.30 5.34 -11.12
N LEU A 120 15.33 4.46 -10.91
CA LEU A 120 14.81 4.12 -9.59
C LEU A 120 15.19 2.67 -9.28
N ARG A 121 16.15 2.47 -8.37
CA ARG A 121 16.68 1.15 -8.03
C ARG A 121 16.12 0.70 -6.68
N VAL A 122 15.37 -0.40 -6.68
CA VAL A 122 14.91 -1.06 -5.44
C VAL A 122 16.07 -1.87 -4.89
N ARG A 123 16.60 -1.43 -3.76
CA ARG A 123 17.64 -2.12 -3.01
C ARG A 123 16.99 -2.92 -1.87
N CYS A 124 17.50 -4.12 -1.65
CA CYS A 124 17.04 -5.02 -0.63
C CYS A 124 18.24 -5.53 0.17
N HIS A 125 18.24 -5.29 1.48
CA HIS A 125 19.14 -5.92 2.43
C HIS A 125 18.43 -7.14 3.01
N ILE A 126 18.96 -8.32 2.72
CA ILE A 126 18.42 -9.61 3.09
C ILE A 126 19.18 -10.11 4.31
N GLN A 127 18.47 -10.48 5.35
CA GLN A 127 19.00 -11.08 6.57
C GLN A 127 18.56 -12.53 6.63
N TYR A 128 19.53 -13.45 6.65
CA TYR A 128 19.28 -14.88 6.70
C TYR A 128 19.19 -15.39 8.14
N MET A 129 18.51 -16.52 8.36
CA MET A 129 18.35 -17.16 9.68
C MET A 129 19.69 -17.58 10.32
N ASN A 130 20.72 -17.82 9.52
CA ASN A 130 22.06 -18.16 10.01
C ASN A 130 22.90 -16.92 10.40
N GLY A 131 22.31 -15.73 10.43
CA GLY A 131 22.98 -14.47 10.78
C GLY A 131 23.80 -13.84 9.66
N THR A 132 23.94 -14.48 8.49
CA THR A 132 24.57 -13.85 7.32
C THR A 132 23.63 -12.84 6.67
N THR A 133 24.21 -11.86 5.97
CA THR A 133 23.44 -10.83 5.28
C THR A 133 23.94 -10.61 3.85
N GLU A 134 23.09 -10.03 3.02
CA GLU A 134 23.42 -9.68 1.65
C GLU A 134 22.63 -8.45 1.20
N ILE A 135 23.21 -7.59 0.35
CA ILE A 135 22.50 -6.47 -0.25
C ILE A 135 22.45 -6.66 -1.77
N ARG A 136 21.27 -6.56 -2.36
CA ARG A 136 21.07 -6.66 -3.81
C ARG A 136 20.22 -5.53 -4.35
N THR A 137 20.45 -5.16 -5.61
CA THR A 137 19.43 -4.45 -6.41
C THR A 137 18.49 -5.51 -6.98
N ILE A 138 17.20 -5.40 -6.65
CA ILE A 138 16.19 -6.38 -7.08
C ILE A 138 15.47 -5.91 -8.34
N GLN A 139 15.10 -4.63 -8.40
CA GLN A 139 14.35 -4.05 -9.51
C GLN A 139 14.94 -2.69 -9.87
N THR A 140 14.85 -2.32 -11.14
CA THR A 140 15.24 -0.99 -11.63
C THR A 140 14.18 -0.49 -12.60
N ALA A 141 13.66 0.71 -12.37
CA ALA A 141 12.88 1.45 -13.36
C ALA A 141 13.73 2.54 -14.02
N ARG A 142 13.41 2.81 -15.28
CA ARG A 142 14.01 3.86 -16.11
C ARG A 142 12.89 4.74 -16.68
N ASP A 143 13.28 5.76 -17.43
CA ASP A 143 12.35 6.67 -18.12
C ASP A 143 11.36 7.32 -17.14
N LEU A 144 11.89 7.76 -16.00
CA LEU A 144 11.08 8.28 -14.91
C LEU A 144 10.39 9.59 -15.29
N LEU A 145 9.15 9.77 -14.84
CA LEU A 145 8.36 10.99 -14.97
C LEU A 145 8.48 11.81 -13.68
N GLN A 146 8.79 13.10 -13.84
CA GLN A 146 8.88 14.03 -12.72
C GLN A 146 7.50 14.22 -12.09
N ASN A 147 7.45 14.33 -10.77
CA ASN A 147 6.23 14.60 -9.99
C ASN A 147 5.14 13.54 -10.15
N CYS A 148 5.51 12.31 -10.53
CA CYS A 148 4.62 11.16 -10.57
C CYS A 148 4.84 10.23 -9.38
N VAL A 149 3.81 9.45 -9.05
CA VAL A 149 3.89 8.40 -8.04
C VAL A 149 4.20 7.05 -8.68
N TYR A 150 5.06 6.28 -8.03
CA TYR A 150 5.44 4.93 -8.43
C TYR A 150 4.95 3.91 -7.43
N CYS A 151 4.30 2.85 -7.91
CA CYS A 151 3.94 1.66 -7.14
C CYS A 151 5.07 0.64 -7.23
N ILE A 152 5.60 0.25 -6.07
CA ILE A 152 6.74 -0.66 -5.93
C ILE A 152 6.26 -1.90 -5.17
N PRO A 153 6.15 -3.06 -5.84
CA PRO A 153 5.78 -4.30 -5.16
C PRO A 153 6.97 -4.79 -4.32
N THR A 154 6.76 -4.86 -3.02
CA THR A 154 7.78 -5.19 -2.00
C THR A 154 7.47 -6.45 -1.21
N GLY A 155 6.42 -7.19 -1.62
CA GLY A 155 6.10 -8.51 -1.06
C GLY A 155 7.23 -9.50 -1.28
N PHE A 156 7.34 -10.48 -0.39
CA PHE A 156 8.44 -11.46 -0.40
C PHE A 156 8.56 -12.20 -1.74
N GLU A 157 7.44 -12.70 -2.28
CA GLU A 157 7.37 -13.29 -3.62
C GLU A 157 7.68 -12.27 -4.74
N ALA A 158 7.15 -11.05 -4.66
CA ALA A 158 7.30 -10.04 -5.71
C ALA A 158 8.74 -9.52 -5.85
N LEU A 159 9.52 -9.59 -4.77
CA LEU A 159 10.95 -9.31 -4.75
C LEU A 159 11.81 -10.51 -5.22
N GLY A 160 11.19 -11.64 -5.57
CA GLY A 160 11.91 -12.83 -6.01
C GLY A 160 12.73 -13.50 -4.92
N LEU A 161 12.42 -13.24 -3.64
CA LEU A 161 13.15 -13.80 -2.50
C LEU A 161 13.08 -15.33 -2.41
N PRO A 162 11.98 -16.03 -2.77
CA PRO A 162 11.95 -17.50 -2.80
C PRO A 162 13.03 -18.11 -3.71
N SER A 163 13.31 -17.47 -4.86
CA SER A 163 14.36 -17.91 -5.78
C SER A 163 15.76 -17.72 -5.18
N ILE A 164 15.95 -16.69 -4.34
CA ILE A 164 17.21 -16.45 -3.63
C ILE A 164 17.41 -17.50 -2.53
N GLU A 165 16.35 -17.83 -1.76
CA GLU A 165 16.42 -18.92 -0.77
C GLU A 165 16.83 -20.24 -1.44
N THR A 166 16.19 -20.56 -2.58
CA THR A 166 16.50 -21.77 -3.36
C THR A 166 17.94 -21.77 -3.87
N ALA A 167 18.42 -20.65 -4.41
CA ALA A 167 19.76 -20.55 -4.96
C ALA A 167 20.87 -20.59 -3.89
N THR A 168 20.59 -20.07 -2.69
CA THR A 168 21.58 -19.99 -1.61
C THR A 168 21.48 -21.15 -0.62
N GLY A 169 20.35 -21.86 -0.59
CA GLY A 169 20.03 -22.86 0.44
C GLY A 169 19.83 -22.25 1.83
N LYS A 170 19.60 -20.93 1.93
CA LYS A 170 19.46 -20.20 3.20
C LYS A 170 18.06 -19.61 3.32
N GLU A 171 17.43 -19.83 4.46
CA GLU A 171 16.14 -19.21 4.78
C GLU A 171 16.33 -17.75 5.19
N ILE A 172 15.43 -16.89 4.71
CA ILE A 172 15.41 -15.46 4.98
C ILE A 172 14.57 -15.19 6.22
N ASN A 173 15.17 -14.49 7.20
CA ASN A 173 14.51 -14.08 8.44
C ASN A 173 13.79 -12.73 8.29
N ALA A 174 14.46 -11.77 7.66
CA ALA A 174 13.96 -10.42 7.48
C ALA A 174 14.60 -9.78 6.24
N TYR A 175 13.96 -8.74 5.73
CA TYR A 175 14.56 -7.93 4.68
C TYR A 175 14.17 -6.46 4.79
N THR A 176 15.09 -5.58 4.42
CA THR A 176 14.89 -4.14 4.41
C THR A 176 14.96 -3.61 3.00
N VAL A 177 13.95 -2.85 2.58
CA VAL A 177 13.82 -2.26 1.25
C VAL A 177 14.01 -0.75 1.30
N TRP A 178 14.66 -0.20 0.29
CA TRP A 178 14.74 1.23 0.03
C TRP A 178 15.01 1.51 -1.45
N LEU A 179 14.92 2.78 -1.83
CA LEU A 179 15.18 3.26 -3.19
C LEU A 179 16.50 3.99 -3.25
N ASN A 180 17.27 3.68 -4.29
CA ASN A 180 18.46 4.40 -4.71
C ASN A 180 18.24 5.06 -6.08
N ASN A 181 18.96 6.15 -6.33
CA ASN A 181 19.10 6.73 -7.67
C ASN A 181 20.19 5.99 -8.49
N GLU A 182 20.50 6.50 -9.69
CA GLU A 182 21.53 5.97 -10.57
C GLU A 182 22.96 6.04 -10.01
N ARG A 183 23.20 6.93 -9.04
CA ARG A 183 24.48 7.16 -8.36
C ARG A 183 24.62 6.37 -7.05
N ASP A 184 23.66 5.49 -6.77
CA ASP A 184 23.54 4.73 -5.53
C ASP A 184 23.30 5.59 -4.26
N ASP A 185 22.85 6.83 -4.41
CA ASP A 185 22.38 7.64 -3.30
C ASP A 185 21.00 7.17 -2.85
N ARG A 186 20.79 7.05 -1.53
CA ARG A 186 19.49 6.70 -0.95
C ARG A 186 18.51 7.86 -1.08
N ILE A 187 17.38 7.60 -1.73
CA ILE A 187 16.33 8.59 -1.97
C ILE A 187 15.00 8.31 -1.27
N SER A 188 14.85 7.16 -0.61
CA SER A 188 13.71 6.85 0.26
C SER A 188 14.13 6.60 1.72
N GLU A 189 13.16 6.44 2.61
CA GLU A 189 13.33 5.79 3.91
C GLU A 189 13.57 4.28 3.76
N TYR A 190 13.96 3.64 4.87
CA TYR A 190 14.04 2.18 4.97
C TYR A 190 12.70 1.60 5.39
N ARG A 191 12.35 0.44 4.83
CA ARG A 191 11.18 -0.34 5.22
C ARG A 191 11.58 -1.80 5.44
N THR A 192 11.51 -2.24 6.69
CA THR A 192 11.90 -3.56 7.14
C THR A 192 10.67 -4.45 7.30
N TYR A 193 10.77 -5.65 6.76
CA TYR A 193 9.76 -6.69 6.83
C TYR A 193 10.35 -7.91 7.54
N LEU A 194 9.65 -8.37 8.56
CA LEU A 194 9.96 -9.59 9.29
C LEU A 194 9.19 -10.74 8.65
N VAL A 195 9.89 -11.77 8.21
CA VAL A 195 9.26 -12.91 7.55
C VAL A 195 8.72 -13.85 8.61
N ASN A 196 7.41 -14.06 8.62
CA ASN A 196 6.80 -15.05 9.50
C ASN A 196 7.27 -16.46 9.11
N GLN A 197 7.90 -17.16 10.06
CA GLN A 197 8.30 -18.56 9.89
C GLN A 197 7.25 -19.52 10.44
N ASP A 198 6.32 -19.02 11.24
CA ASP A 198 5.28 -19.84 11.86
C ASP A 198 4.14 -20.08 10.89
N TYR A 199 3.73 -21.35 10.78
CA TYR A 199 2.53 -21.69 10.03
C TYR A 199 1.29 -21.10 10.71
N THR A 200 0.60 -20.19 10.02
CA THR A 200 -0.69 -19.66 10.44
C THR A 200 -1.80 -20.12 9.51
N ARG A 201 -2.88 -20.65 10.10
CA ARG A 201 -4.04 -21.13 9.36
C ARG A 201 -4.97 -19.96 8.98
N ASN A 202 -5.66 -20.08 7.85
CA ASN A 202 -6.71 -19.15 7.39
C ASN A 202 -6.27 -17.68 7.26
N VAL A 203 -5.06 -17.45 6.73
CA VAL A 203 -4.61 -16.07 6.47
C VAL A 203 -5.37 -15.49 5.27
N ARG A 204 -5.76 -14.22 5.41
CA ARG A 204 -6.37 -13.38 4.38
C ARG A 204 -5.66 -12.04 4.33
N PHE A 205 -5.52 -11.48 3.14
CA PHE A 205 -4.91 -10.19 2.92
C PHE A 205 -5.98 -9.22 2.40
N LEU A 206 -6.11 -8.09 3.09
CA LEU A 206 -6.96 -6.99 2.65
C LEU A 206 -6.08 -5.89 2.10
N ILE A 207 -6.21 -5.60 0.80
CA ILE A 207 -5.56 -4.45 0.18
C ILE A 207 -6.55 -3.30 0.20
N PHE A 208 -6.17 -2.20 0.82
CA PHE A 208 -7.03 -1.04 0.96
C PHE A 208 -6.26 0.24 0.64
N GLN A 209 -6.98 1.24 0.17
CA GLN A 209 -6.41 2.53 -0.15
C GLN A 209 -6.25 3.36 1.13
N ASN A 210 -5.06 3.92 1.33
CA ASN A 210 -4.77 4.81 2.45
C ASN A 210 -5.04 6.28 2.09
N THR A 211 -4.95 7.17 3.08
CA THR A 211 -5.24 8.60 2.89
C THR A 211 -4.11 9.37 2.18
N LEU A 212 -2.89 8.83 2.12
CA LEU A 212 -1.75 9.38 1.39
C LEU A 212 -1.81 9.08 -0.11
N GLY A 213 -2.68 8.15 -0.49
CA GLY A 213 -2.96 7.78 -1.85
C GLY A 213 -2.26 6.52 -2.36
N GLY A 214 -1.52 5.84 -1.49
CA GLY A 214 -1.06 4.48 -1.75
C GLY A 214 -2.10 3.43 -1.35
N PHE A 215 -1.78 2.18 -1.67
CA PHE A 215 -2.50 1.02 -1.15
C PHE A 215 -1.63 0.30 -0.12
N ASP A 216 -2.22 0.00 1.02
CA ASP A 216 -1.59 -0.77 2.09
C ASP A 216 -2.24 -2.15 2.19
N THR A 217 -1.48 -3.13 2.65
CA THR A 217 -1.99 -4.48 2.91
C THR A 217 -2.16 -4.71 4.40
N LEU A 218 -3.32 -5.21 4.82
CA LEU A 218 -3.56 -5.72 6.16
C LEU A 218 -3.59 -7.25 6.16
N ARG A 219 -2.79 -7.86 7.04
CA ARG A 219 -2.82 -9.29 7.32
C ARG A 219 -3.89 -9.59 8.36
N CYS A 220 -4.86 -10.42 7.99
CA CYS A 220 -5.89 -10.93 8.88
C CYS A 220 -5.71 -12.45 9.02
N TRP A 221 -5.73 -12.95 10.25
CA TRP A 221 -5.71 -14.38 10.55
C TRP A 221 -6.81 -14.68 11.56
N GLY A 222 -7.30 -15.92 11.56
CA GLY A 222 -8.42 -16.28 12.42
C GLY A 222 -8.58 -17.79 12.58
N GLN A 223 -9.27 -18.17 13.65
CA GLN A 223 -9.62 -19.56 13.91
C GLN A 223 -10.99 -19.84 13.29
N ALA A 224 -11.07 -20.90 12.47
CA ALA A 224 -12.35 -21.41 12.01
C ALA A 224 -12.86 -22.43 13.03
N SER A 225 -14.02 -22.18 13.62
CA SER A 225 -14.74 -23.17 14.44
C SER A 225 -15.85 -23.80 13.61
N THR A 226 -15.74 -25.08 13.32
CA THR A 226 -16.81 -25.85 12.68
C THR A 226 -17.64 -26.53 13.77
N SER A 227 -18.91 -26.13 13.92
CA SER A 227 -19.86 -26.82 14.81
C SER A 227 -20.82 -27.67 13.97
N LEU A 228 -20.81 -28.99 14.17
CA LEU A 228 -21.80 -29.89 13.59
C LEU A 228 -22.92 -30.12 14.62
N THR A 229 -24.13 -29.65 14.32
CA THR A 229 -25.31 -29.92 15.15
C THR A 229 -25.95 -31.21 14.65
N VAL A 230 -25.92 -32.26 15.48
CA VAL A 230 -26.61 -33.52 15.18
C VAL A 230 -27.96 -33.52 15.89
N THR A 231 -29.04 -33.49 15.11
CA THR A 231 -30.41 -33.61 15.62
C THR A 231 -30.87 -35.06 15.45
N ALA A 232 -31.04 -35.78 16.57
CA ALA A 232 -31.64 -37.11 16.57
C ALA A 232 -33.12 -37.00 16.95
N ASN A 233 -34.01 -37.39 16.03
CA ASN A 233 -35.43 -37.51 16.32
C ASN A 233 -35.71 -38.94 16.81
N LEU A 234 -35.97 -39.09 18.11
CA LEU A 234 -36.46 -40.34 18.67
C LEU A 234 -37.97 -40.44 18.41
N ALA A 235 -38.35 -41.22 17.41
CA ALA A 235 -39.74 -41.60 17.19
C ALA A 235 -40.11 -42.71 18.18
N GLN A 236 -40.95 -42.38 19.16
CA GLN A 236 -41.53 -43.36 20.07
C GLN A 236 -42.92 -43.74 19.55
N LYS A 237 -43.13 -45.03 19.26
CA LYS A 237 -44.45 -45.55 18.92
C LYS A 237 -45.19 -45.85 20.23
N THR A 238 -46.23 -45.09 20.53
CA THR A 238 -47.15 -45.42 21.62
C THR A 238 -47.87 -46.72 21.26
N LEU A 239 -47.74 -47.73 22.12
CA LEU A 239 -48.48 -48.99 21.97
C LEU A 239 -49.88 -48.79 22.56
N GLU A 240 -50.90 -49.35 21.89
CA GLU A 240 -52.26 -49.38 22.41
C GLU A 240 -52.35 -50.25 23.67
N ALA A 241 -53.28 -49.90 24.56
CA ALA A 241 -53.53 -50.66 25.78
C ALA A 241 -53.96 -52.09 25.42
N GLY A 242 -53.15 -53.09 25.81
CA GLY A 242 -53.38 -54.50 25.49
C GLY A 242 -52.45 -55.10 24.43
N TYR A 243 -51.43 -54.37 23.95
CA TYR A 243 -50.45 -54.92 23.01
C TYR A 243 -49.71 -56.15 23.57
N LEU A 244 -49.85 -57.30 22.90
CA LEU A 244 -49.12 -58.53 23.19
C LEU A 244 -48.04 -58.75 22.09
N PRO A 245 -46.75 -58.84 22.43
CA PRO A 245 -45.70 -59.10 21.46
C PRO A 245 -45.80 -60.53 20.93
N SER A 246 -46.12 -60.69 19.64
CA SER A 246 -46.08 -62.00 18.99
C SER A 246 -44.63 -62.33 18.63
N PHE A 247 -43.99 -63.21 19.40
CA PHE A 247 -42.71 -63.81 19.03
C PHE A 247 -42.94 -64.85 17.94
N GLN A 248 -42.65 -64.50 16.68
CA GLN A 248 -42.31 -65.52 15.69
C GLN A 248 -40.79 -65.65 15.65
N LYS A 249 -40.29 -66.78 16.17
CA LYS A 249 -38.93 -67.24 15.90
C LYS A 249 -38.90 -67.76 14.46
N THR A 250 -38.02 -67.20 13.64
CA THR A 250 -37.47 -67.87 12.46
C THR A 250 -36.03 -68.24 12.76
#